data_AF-A0A0C3ANP4-F1
#
_entry.id   AF-A0A0C3ANP4-F1
#
_cell.length_a   1.000
_cell.length_b   1.000
_cell.length_c   1.000
_cell.angle_alpha   90.00
_cell.angle_beta   90.00
_cell.angle_gamma   90.00
#
_symmetry.space_group_name_H-M   'P 1'
#
loop_
_entity.id
_entity.type
_entity.pdbx_description
1 polymer ?
#
loop_
_entity_poly.entity_id
_entity_poly.type
_entity_poly.pdbx_seq_one_letter_code
_entity_poly.pdbx_strand_id
1 'polypeptide(L)'
;HVVPYLVVVKIGKSTERSRPGNRGKRHSQVVVMHFLNKVHFDAPMNPLELEMYHQIKNAIGVNPTFYEYLFTVDANTTVDPMSVSRLISA
;
A
#
# COMPACT_ATOMS: atom_id res chain seq x y z
N HIS A 1 -4.78 -21.86 -1.73
CA HIS A 1 -4.23 -20.90 -0.75
C HIS A 1 -4.97 -19.59 -0.89
N VAL A 2 -5.42 -19.00 0.23
CA VAL A 2 -5.98 -17.64 0.25
C VAL A 2 -4.85 -16.71 0.68
N VAL A 3 -4.58 -15.68 -0.10
CA VAL A 3 -3.59 -14.65 0.24
C VAL A 3 -4.38 -13.45 0.76
N PRO A 4 -4.19 -13.01 2.01
CA PRO A 4 -4.86 -11.83 2.52
C PRO A 4 -4.35 -10.58 1.78
N TYR A 5 -5.25 -9.67 1.43
CA TYR A 5 -4.92 -8.45 0.70
C TYR A 5 -5.79 -7.27 1.16
N LEU A 6 -5.26 -6.07 0.95
CA LEU A 6 -5.97 -4.81 1.16
C LEU A 6 -6.21 -4.15 -0.20
N VAL A 7 -7.44 -3.68 -0.45
CA VAL A 7 -7.77 -2.89 -1.64
C VAL A 7 -8.01 -1.44 -1.24
N VAL A 8 -7.25 -0.51 -1.82
CA VAL A 8 -7.46 0.92 -1.66
C VAL A 8 -8.17 1.48 -2.89
N VAL A 9 -9.44 1.84 -2.75
CA VAL A 9 -10.26 2.40 -3.83
C VAL A 9 -10.22 3.92 -3.78
N LYS A 10 -9.78 4.55 -4.89
CA LYS A 10 -9.77 6.01 -5.03
C LYS A 10 -11.05 6.45 -5.72
N ILE A 11 -11.89 7.17 -4.99
CA ILE A 11 -13.20 7.62 -5.49
C ILE A 11 -13.17 9.02 -6.11
N GLY A 12 -12.13 9.83 -5.84
CA GLY A 12 -12.02 11.19 -6.34
C GLY A 12 -12.80 12.22 -5.52
N LYS A 13 -12.63 13.49 -5.88
CA LYS A 13 -13.41 14.60 -5.30
C LYS A 13 -14.80 14.68 -5.95
N SER A 14 -15.75 15.30 -5.26
CA SER A 14 -17.11 15.55 -5.78
C SER A 14 -17.14 16.39 -7.07
N THR A 15 -16.06 17.14 -7.36
CA THR A 15 -15.91 17.93 -8.57
C THR A 15 -15.37 17.13 -9.78
N GLU A 16 -14.85 15.92 -9.55
CA GLU A 16 -14.33 15.06 -10.62
C GLU A 16 -15.50 14.38 -11.35
N ARG A 17 -15.82 14.81 -12.58
CA ARG A 17 -16.90 14.22 -13.39
C ARG A 17 -16.43 13.09 -14.31
N SER A 18 -15.20 13.18 -14.83
CA SER A 18 -14.62 12.19 -15.74
C SER A 18 -13.51 11.43 -15.05
N ARG A 19 -13.59 10.08 -15.05
CA ARG A 19 -12.63 9.15 -14.43
C ARG A 19 -12.26 9.58 -12.99
N PRO A 20 -13.25 9.76 -12.10
CA PRO A 20 -12.99 10.27 -10.76
C PRO A 20 -12.10 9.31 -9.97
N GLY A 21 -11.19 9.88 -9.19
CA GLY A 21 -10.23 9.12 -8.38
C GLY A 21 -9.06 8.54 -9.19
N ASN A 22 -9.14 8.59 -10.53
CA ASN A 22 -8.05 8.13 -11.37
C ASN A 22 -6.83 9.04 -11.20
N ARG A 23 -5.69 8.44 -10.86
CA ARG A 23 -4.42 9.13 -10.65
C ARG A 23 -3.30 8.25 -11.19
N GLY A 24 -2.17 8.85 -11.56
CA GLY A 24 -1.00 8.11 -12.01
C GLY A 24 -0.42 7.18 -10.93
N LYS A 25 0.39 6.20 -11.36
CA LYS A 25 1.01 5.17 -10.50
C LYS A 25 1.73 5.75 -9.28
N ARG A 26 2.47 6.84 -9.47
CA ARG A 26 3.18 7.56 -8.40
C ARG A 26 2.26 8.02 -7.27
N HIS A 27 1.02 8.42 -7.57
CA HIS A 27 0.06 8.80 -6.53
C HIS A 27 -0.32 7.59 -5.65
N SER A 28 -0.45 6.40 -6.23
CA SER A 28 -0.67 5.17 -5.43
C SER A 28 0.54 4.86 -4.55
N GLN A 29 1.75 4.99 -5.09
CA GLN A 29 2.97 4.76 -4.33
C GLN A 29 3.08 5.73 -3.15
N VAL A 30 2.81 7.02 -3.35
CA VAL A 30 2.84 8.02 -2.27
C VAL A 30 1.87 7.69 -1.13
N VAL A 31 0.66 7.19 -1.42
CA VAL A 31 -0.30 6.78 -0.38
C VAL A 31 0.30 5.70 0.53
N VAL A 32 0.91 4.66 -0.06
CA VAL A 32 1.51 3.57 0.72
C VAL A 32 2.77 4.04 1.44
N MET A 33 3.64 4.82 0.78
CA MET A 33 4.87 5.34 1.39
C MET A 33 4.59 6.29 2.56
N HIS A 34 3.55 7.12 2.46
CA HIS A 34 3.15 8.04 3.53
C HIS A 34 2.59 7.28 4.73
N PHE A 35 1.77 6.25 4.48
CA PHE A 35 1.30 5.34 5.53
C PHE A 35 2.47 4.67 6.26
N LEU A 36 3.41 4.03 5.53
CA LEU A 36 4.56 3.35 6.13
C LEU A 36 5.46 4.32 6.90
N ASN A 37 5.71 5.52 6.36
CA ASN A 37 6.47 6.55 7.07
C ASN A 37 5.84 6.85 8.44
N LYS A 38 4.52 7.08 8.49
CA LYS A 38 3.84 7.36 9.75
C LYS A 38 3.84 6.18 10.72
N VAL A 39 3.72 4.96 10.20
CA VAL A 39 3.83 3.72 11.00
C VAL A 39 5.19 3.64 11.69
N HIS A 40 6.28 3.89 10.96
CA HIS A 40 7.63 3.74 11.51
C HIS A 40 8.08 4.89 12.42
N PHE A 41 7.54 6.09 12.23
CA PHE A 41 7.88 7.28 13.03
C PHE A 41 6.82 7.62 14.09
N ASP A 42 5.84 6.75 14.31
CA ASP A 42 4.73 6.96 15.25
C ASP A 42 4.04 8.33 15.08
N ALA A 43 3.85 8.73 13.82
CA ALA A 43 3.33 10.04 13.47
C ALA A 43 1.79 10.02 13.34
N PRO A 44 1.10 11.15 13.60
CA PRO A 44 -0.36 11.20 13.52
C PRO A 44 -0.94 10.76 12.17
N MET A 45 -1.87 9.82 12.20
CA MET A 45 -2.51 9.23 11.02
C MET A 45 -3.86 9.88 10.70
N ASN A 46 -4.19 9.97 9.41
CA ASN A 46 -5.51 10.37 8.93
C ASN A 46 -6.48 9.18 8.92
N PRO A 47 -7.79 9.39 8.68
CA PRO A 47 -8.77 8.30 8.73
C PRO A 47 -8.49 7.12 7.79
N LEU A 48 -7.96 7.38 6.58
CA LEU A 48 -7.59 6.32 5.64
C LEU A 48 -6.43 5.48 6.18
N GLU A 49 -5.39 6.13 6.71
CA GLU A 49 -4.21 5.47 7.27
C GLU A 49 -4.55 4.64 8.52
N LEU A 50 -5.44 5.16 9.38
CA LEU A 50 -5.95 4.42 10.54
C LEU A 50 -6.71 3.16 10.09
N GLU A 51 -7.58 3.28 9.08
CA GLU A 51 -8.30 2.14 8.54
C GLU A 51 -7.34 1.12 7.92
N MET A 52 -6.35 1.57 7.15
CA MET A 52 -5.30 0.70 6.62
C MET A 52 -4.55 -0.04 7.73
N TYR A 53 -4.17 0.67 8.81
CA TYR A 53 -3.51 0.07 9.97
C TYR A 53 -4.38 -1.02 10.61
N HIS A 54 -5.66 -0.72 10.85
CA HIS A 54 -6.62 -1.65 11.43
C HIS A 54 -6.82 -2.90 10.56
N GLN A 55 -7.00 -2.73 9.24
CA GLN A 55 -7.20 -3.84 8.31
C GLN A 55 -5.95 -4.71 8.19
N ILE A 56 -4.74 -4.12 8.15
CA ILE A 56 -3.50 -4.90 8.14
C ILE A 56 -3.37 -5.69 9.45
N LYS A 57 -3.61 -5.06 10.60
CA LYS A 57 -3.50 -5.73 11.90
C LYS A 57 -4.51 -6.86 12.07
N ASN A 58 -5.76 -6.67 11.64
CA ASN A 58 -6.86 -7.58 11.97
C ASN A 58 -7.22 -8.56 10.83
N ALA A 59 -7.10 -8.15 9.56
CA ALA A 59 -7.43 -9.01 8.42
C ALA A 59 -6.20 -9.73 7.86
N ILE A 60 -5.04 -9.05 7.77
CA ILE A 60 -3.77 -9.68 7.38
C ILE A 60 -3.12 -10.38 8.59
N GLY A 61 -3.34 -9.87 9.81
CA GLY A 61 -2.86 -10.49 11.04
C GLY A 61 -1.41 -10.14 11.38
N VAL A 62 -0.87 -9.05 10.84
CA VAL A 62 0.53 -8.63 11.04
C VAL A 62 0.55 -7.21 11.59
N ASN A 63 1.46 -6.93 12.52
CA ASN A 63 1.70 -5.56 12.94
C ASN A 63 2.36 -4.77 11.80
N PRO A 64 1.75 -3.67 11.31
CA PRO A 64 2.33 -2.86 10.23
C PRO A 64 3.77 -2.39 10.48
N THR A 65 4.19 -2.26 11.74
CA THR A 65 5.57 -1.84 12.09
C THR A 65 6.64 -2.86 11.67
N PHE A 66 6.26 -4.11 11.38
CA PHE A 66 7.18 -5.16 10.93
C PHE A 66 7.46 -5.13 9.41
N TYR A 67 6.83 -4.22 8.66
CA TYR A 67 7.08 -4.11 7.22
C TYR A 67 8.38 -3.33 6.95
N GLU A 68 9.45 -4.03 6.61
CA GLU A 68 10.77 -3.42 6.36
C GLU A 68 11.03 -3.15 4.87
N TYR A 69 10.45 -3.97 3.99
CA TYR A 69 10.66 -3.91 2.55
C TYR A 69 9.33 -3.76 1.82
N LEU A 70 9.34 -2.97 0.74
CA LEU A 70 8.21 -2.82 -0.17
C LEU A 70 8.62 -3.25 -1.58
N PHE A 71 8.05 -4.35 -2.06
CA PHE A 71 8.19 -4.78 -3.45
C PHE A 71 7.00 -4.28 -4.28
N THR A 72 7.24 -3.35 -5.20
CA THR A 72 6.21 -2.83 -6.11
C THR A 72 6.43 -3.34 -7.52
N VAL A 73 5.38 -3.84 -8.15
CA VAL A 73 5.40 -4.33 -9.53
C VAL A 73 4.28 -3.68 -10.35
N ASP A 74 4.54 -3.46 -11.62
CA ASP A 74 3.55 -3.03 -12.59
C ASP A 74 2.60 -4.17 -12.96
N ALA A 75 1.32 -3.86 -13.20
CA ALA A 75 0.32 -4.88 -13.52
C ALA A 75 0.60 -5.67 -14.81
N ASN A 76 1.48 -5.15 -15.68
CA ASN A 76 1.91 -5.78 -16.92
C ASN A 76 3.32 -6.38 -16.84
N THR A 77 3.81 -6.64 -15.63
CA THR A 77 5.14 -7.24 -15.38
C THR A 77 4.99 -8.60 -14.72
N THR A 78 5.64 -9.62 -15.29
CA THR A 78 5.79 -10.93 -14.66
C THR A 78 6.93 -10.88 -13.64
N VAL A 79 6.66 -11.34 -12.42
CA VAL A 79 7.64 -11.38 -11.33
C VAL A 79 8.42 -12.68 -11.42
N ASP A 80 9.76 -12.58 -11.46
CA ASP A 80 10.64 -13.76 -11.38
C ASP A 80 10.58 -14.36 -9.96
N PRO A 81 10.58 -15.69 -9.80
CA PRO A 81 10.50 -16.31 -8.47
C PRO A 81 11.58 -15.83 -7.48
N MET A 82 12.74 -15.40 -7.97
CA MET A 82 13.84 -14.88 -7.16
C MET A 82 13.79 -13.35 -6.96
N SER A 83 12.79 -12.65 -7.49
CA SER A 83 12.72 -11.18 -7.43
C SER A 83 12.77 -10.64 -5.99
N VAL A 84 12.07 -11.27 -5.04
CA VAL A 84 12.06 -10.81 -3.64
C VAL A 84 13.39 -11.09 -2.96
N SER A 85 13.96 -12.29 -3.12
CA SER A 85 15.28 -12.62 -2.56
C SER A 85 16.36 -11.69 -3.08
N ARG A 86 16.31 -11.34 -4.38
CA ARG A 86 17.22 -10.36 -4.98
C ARG A 86 17.00 -8.94 -4.45
N LEU A 87 15.75 -8.52 -4.24
CA LEU A 87 15.45 -7.20 -3.65
C LEU A 87 16.08 -7.06 -2.26
N ILE A 88 15.94 -8.08 -1.41
CA ILE A 88 16.43 -8.05 -0.02
C ILE A 88 17.95 -8.18 0.07
N SER A 89 18.60 -8.81 -0.92
CA SER A 89 20.05 -9.04 -0.94
C SER A 89 20.88 -7.86 -1.46
N ALA A 90 20.24 -6.79 -1.96
CA ALA A 90 20.89 -5.61 -2.54
C ALA A 90 21.12 -4.52 -1.47
#